data_AF-A0AB37VBZ9-F1
#
_entry.id   AF-A0AB37VBZ9-F1
#
_cell.length_a   1.000
_cell.length_b   1.000
_cell.length_c   1.000
_cell.angle_alpha   90.00
_cell.angle_beta   90.00
_cell.angle_gamma   90.00
#
_symmetry.space_group_name_H-M   'P 1'
#
loop_
_entity.id
_entity.type
_entity.pdbx_description
1 polymer ?
#
loop_
_entity_poly.entity_id
_entity_poly.type
_entity_poly.pdbx_seq_one_letter_code
_entity_poly.pdbx_strand_id
1 'polypeptide(L)'
;MFVFSKSIGEKTGNLAVNQAQWRALELERNASAQAAADFLARTQFRGDAENAPYLDAVNAVDDIRRLYRAFDTTVLQQFEPNTEFTLLNDLMPLSRSVRIEQSRYDYARTGGRGWAHTSMSGQVGAALDARSYSFDGTMVPIHDSGFKFEWRDPIFNSPQALQSQSDAQRGSVEDVQRRYVDYIFSGFRDKAGNFAVFDGLTWKGLRDDERVAQIDLGASGLNIDFTSGTATSQAIRAGAIALRDQMRRVNNQYAEQTWYVSGEIISNLERYFSDNFQSGTIMDEILKLTGVAAIKEDSQLSGNEIVIVPLSAGVIAPIVGQAIGTVASPRPEYNSDYIWRTWGAMGLMVKQDINNKYSVIHASS
;
A
#
# COMPACT_ATOMS: atom_id res chain seq x y z
N MET A 1 -42.75 -46.16 7.07
CA MET A 1 -44.00 -46.21 7.86
C MET A 1 -43.62 -46.35 9.32
N PHE A 2 -43.38 -45.23 10.02
CA PHE A 2 -43.04 -45.27 11.44
C PHE A 2 -44.33 -45.44 12.24
N VAL A 3 -44.60 -46.67 12.68
CA VAL A 3 -45.74 -46.98 13.54
C VAL A 3 -45.38 -46.56 14.96
N PHE A 4 -45.60 -45.29 15.29
CA PHE A 4 -45.65 -44.85 16.67
C PHE A 4 -46.90 -45.48 17.30
N SER A 5 -46.74 -46.31 18.32
CA SER A 5 -47.88 -46.88 19.02
C SER A 5 -48.66 -45.75 19.71
N LYS A 6 -49.92 -45.57 19.27
CA LYS A 6 -50.82 -44.52 19.76
C LYS A 6 -50.94 -44.53 21.29
N SER A 7 -50.83 -45.71 21.90
CA SER A 7 -50.93 -45.91 23.36
C SER A 7 -49.74 -45.38 24.17
N ILE A 8 -48.54 -45.30 23.60
CA ILE A 8 -47.37 -44.71 24.28
C ILE A 8 -47.42 -43.18 24.17
N GLY A 9 -47.79 -42.66 22.99
CA GLY A 9 -47.88 -41.20 22.74
C GLY A 9 -48.97 -40.49 23.54
N GLU A 10 -50.07 -41.17 23.88
CA GLU A 10 -51.13 -40.65 24.75
C GLU A 10 -50.71 -40.63 26.23
N LYS A 11 -49.94 -41.63 26.70
CA LYS A 11 -49.46 -41.69 28.08
C LYS A 11 -48.35 -40.69 28.41
N THR A 12 -47.54 -40.29 27.42
CA THR A 12 -46.41 -39.36 27.62
C THR A 12 -46.71 -37.92 27.20
N GLY A 13 -47.94 -37.62 26.75
CA GLY A 13 -48.32 -36.28 26.24
C GLY A 13 -47.76 -35.92 24.86
N ASN A 14 -46.89 -36.75 24.28
CA ASN A 14 -46.22 -36.50 22.99
C ASN A 14 -47.18 -36.47 21.80
N LEU A 15 -48.33 -37.16 21.87
CA LEU A 15 -49.34 -37.10 20.81
C LEU A 15 -49.91 -35.67 20.66
N ALA A 16 -50.20 -35.00 21.78
CA ALA A 16 -50.75 -33.65 21.78
C ALA A 16 -49.72 -32.62 21.26
N VAL A 17 -48.45 -32.78 21.64
CA VAL A 17 -47.34 -31.94 21.18
C VAL A 17 -47.11 -32.11 19.67
N ASN A 18 -47.09 -33.36 19.17
CA ASN A 18 -46.93 -33.63 17.74
C ASN A 18 -48.12 -33.12 16.92
N GLN A 19 -49.35 -33.22 17.43
CA GLN A 19 -50.53 -32.65 16.77
C GLN A 19 -50.50 -31.11 16.75
N ALA A 20 -50.02 -30.47 17.81
CA ALA A 20 -49.85 -29.02 17.85
C ALA A 20 -48.77 -28.55 16.86
N GLN A 21 -47.63 -29.26 16.80
CA GLN A 21 -46.56 -28.97 15.83
C GLN A 21 -47.03 -29.20 14.39
N TRP A 22 -47.80 -30.26 14.13
CA TRP A 22 -48.36 -30.50 12.80
C TRP A 22 -49.36 -29.42 12.39
N ARG A 23 -50.25 -29.00 13.29
CA ARG A 23 -51.18 -27.88 13.03
C ARG A 23 -50.44 -26.55 12.80
N ALA A 24 -49.35 -26.31 13.53
CA ALA A 24 -48.52 -25.12 13.30
C ALA A 24 -47.87 -25.17 11.92
N LEU A 25 -47.33 -26.32 11.50
CA LEU A 25 -46.78 -26.51 10.16
C LEU A 25 -47.83 -26.37 9.05
N GLU A 26 -49.05 -26.85 9.27
CA GLU A 26 -50.17 -26.65 8.33
C GLU A 26 -50.57 -25.18 8.22
N LEU A 27 -50.58 -24.44 9.33
CA LEU A 27 -50.82 -22.99 9.36
C LEU A 27 -49.73 -22.22 8.59
N GLU A 28 -48.46 -22.51 8.83
CA GLU A 28 -47.32 -21.91 8.11
C GLU A 28 -47.36 -22.23 6.61
N ARG A 29 -47.74 -23.45 6.24
CA ARG A 29 -47.90 -23.85 4.84
C ARG A 29 -49.06 -23.13 4.16
N ASN A 30 -50.18 -22.95 4.87
CA ASN A 30 -51.31 -22.20 4.33
C ASN A 30 -51.01 -20.70 4.22
N ALA A 31 -50.27 -20.13 5.19
CA ALA A 31 -49.82 -18.74 5.16
C ALA A 31 -48.84 -18.47 4.01
N SER A 32 -47.90 -19.39 3.75
CA SER A 32 -46.99 -19.30 2.61
C SER A 32 -47.70 -19.49 1.26
N ALA A 33 -48.70 -20.37 1.18
CA ALA A 33 -49.54 -20.52 -0.01
C ALA A 33 -50.38 -19.26 -0.29
N GLN A 34 -50.93 -18.62 0.76
CA GLN A 34 -51.61 -17.33 0.64
C GLN A 34 -50.64 -16.22 0.22
N ALA A 35 -49.45 -16.14 0.81
CA ALA A 35 -48.43 -15.15 0.42
C ALA A 35 -48.02 -15.27 -1.06
N ALA A 36 -47.92 -16.50 -1.58
CA ALA A 36 -47.66 -16.77 -2.99
C ALA A 36 -48.86 -16.40 -3.89
N ALA A 37 -50.10 -16.69 -3.46
CA ALA A 37 -51.31 -16.28 -4.16
C ALA A 37 -51.46 -14.75 -4.21
N ASP A 38 -51.13 -14.05 -3.12
CA ASP A 38 -51.15 -12.59 -3.03
C ASP A 38 -50.04 -11.95 -3.88
N PHE A 39 -48.89 -12.61 -4.02
CA PHE A 39 -47.86 -12.19 -4.98
C PHE A 39 -48.34 -12.32 -6.44
N LEU A 40 -48.98 -13.44 -6.78
CA LEU A 40 -49.59 -13.63 -8.10
C LEU A 40 -50.71 -12.60 -8.37
N ALA A 41 -51.57 -12.31 -7.40
CA ALA A 41 -52.61 -11.29 -7.50
C ALA A 41 -52.02 -9.88 -7.75
N ARG A 42 -50.92 -9.52 -7.08
CA ARG A 42 -50.15 -8.27 -7.30
C ARG A 42 -49.63 -8.12 -8.74
N THR A 43 -49.33 -9.22 -9.43
CA THR A 43 -48.83 -9.18 -10.81
C THR A 43 -49.94 -9.11 -11.87
N GLN A 44 -51.15 -9.58 -11.55
CA GLN A 44 -52.26 -9.65 -12.51
C GLN A 44 -53.21 -8.45 -12.45
N PHE A 45 -53.35 -7.77 -11.31
CA PHE A 45 -54.30 -6.66 -11.14
C PHE A 45 -53.58 -5.32 -10.89
N ARG A 46 -52.97 -4.75 -11.93
CA ARG A 46 -52.76 -3.30 -12.04
C ARG A 46 -53.90 -2.71 -12.85
N GLY A 47 -54.98 -2.33 -12.17
CA GLY A 47 -56.11 -1.65 -12.80
C GLY A 47 -56.91 -0.88 -11.76
N ASP A 48 -56.87 0.44 -11.88
CA ASP A 48 -57.62 1.50 -11.18
C ASP A 48 -58.94 1.08 -10.51
N ALA A 49 -58.88 0.53 -9.29
CA ALA A 49 -60.05 0.33 -8.45
C ALA A 49 -59.85 1.02 -7.09
N GLU A 50 -60.79 1.88 -6.74
CA GLU A 50 -60.81 2.84 -5.62
C GLU A 50 -60.82 2.20 -4.20
N ASN A 51 -60.67 0.88 -4.10
CA ASN A 51 -60.70 0.10 -2.85
C ASN A 51 -59.68 -1.04 -2.82
N ALA A 52 -58.47 -0.82 -3.36
CA ALA A 52 -57.37 -1.78 -3.18
C ALA A 52 -56.89 -1.75 -1.72
N PRO A 53 -56.82 -2.90 -1.01
CA PRO A 53 -56.31 -2.94 0.36
C PRO A 53 -54.85 -2.51 0.39
N TYR A 54 -54.59 -1.37 1.04
CA TYR A 54 -53.25 -0.88 1.31
C TYR A 54 -52.64 -1.72 2.44
N LEU A 55 -51.63 -2.53 2.09
CA LEU A 55 -50.85 -3.33 3.03
C LEU A 55 -49.44 -2.72 3.11
N ASP A 56 -49.15 -2.05 4.24
CA ASP A 56 -47.80 -1.62 4.63
C ASP A 56 -46.92 -2.84 4.90
N ALA A 57 -46.32 -3.41 3.85
CA ALA A 57 -45.27 -4.41 3.99
C ALA A 57 -43.91 -3.70 4.10
N VAL A 58 -43.47 -3.48 5.34
CA VAL A 58 -42.27 -2.71 5.75
C VAL A 58 -40.92 -3.30 5.29
N ASN A 59 -40.85 -4.24 4.34
CA ASN A 59 -39.56 -4.84 3.95
C ASN A 59 -39.49 -5.45 2.52
N ALA A 60 -40.21 -4.87 1.56
CA ALA A 60 -39.93 -5.09 0.14
C ALA A 60 -39.56 -3.74 -0.48
N VAL A 61 -38.54 -3.71 -1.36
CA VAL A 61 -37.99 -2.51 -2.01
C VAL A 61 -39.10 -1.51 -2.37
N ASP A 62 -39.16 -0.43 -1.61
CA ASP A 62 -40.36 0.42 -1.41
C ASP A 62 -40.68 1.34 -2.61
N ASP A 63 -39.75 1.55 -3.55
CA ASP A 63 -40.02 2.30 -4.79
C ASP A 63 -38.90 2.08 -5.83
N ILE A 64 -39.27 1.81 -7.08
CA ILE A 64 -38.34 1.77 -8.24
C ILE A 64 -37.59 3.12 -8.36
N ARG A 65 -38.21 4.25 -7.98
CA ARG A 65 -37.53 5.56 -7.97
C ARG A 65 -36.42 5.64 -6.94
N ARG A 66 -36.53 4.91 -5.81
CA ARG A 66 -35.50 4.84 -4.78
C ARG A 66 -34.33 3.95 -5.21
N LEU A 67 -34.62 2.90 -5.99
CA LEU A 67 -33.62 2.10 -6.70
C LEU A 67 -32.85 2.97 -7.71
N TYR A 68 -33.55 3.75 -8.55
CA TYR A 68 -32.89 4.66 -9.50
C TYR A 68 -32.09 5.76 -8.81
N ARG A 69 -32.58 6.36 -7.71
CA ARG A 69 -31.76 7.29 -6.92
C ARG A 69 -30.52 6.63 -6.32
N ALA A 70 -30.63 5.39 -5.84
CA ALA A 70 -29.47 4.67 -5.29
C ALA A 70 -28.43 4.34 -6.38
N PHE A 71 -28.86 4.13 -7.63
CA PHE A 71 -27.95 4.00 -8.77
C PHE A 71 -27.33 5.33 -9.21
N ASP A 72 -28.04 6.45 -9.03
CA ASP A 72 -27.61 7.78 -9.48
C ASP A 72 -26.75 8.53 -8.45
N THR A 73 -26.80 8.12 -7.19
CA THR A 73 -25.91 8.65 -6.14
C THR A 73 -24.52 8.02 -6.26
N THR A 74 -23.58 8.72 -6.88
CA THR A 74 -22.16 8.42 -6.75
C THR A 74 -21.60 9.10 -5.50
N VAL A 75 -20.90 8.35 -4.66
CA VAL A 75 -20.16 8.93 -3.53
C VAL A 75 -18.95 9.66 -4.08
N LEU A 76 -18.89 10.97 -3.85
CA LEU A 76 -17.72 11.77 -4.16
C LEU A 76 -16.59 11.38 -3.20
N GLN A 77 -15.48 10.90 -3.76
CA GLN A 77 -14.28 10.59 -2.99
C GLN A 77 -13.53 11.86 -2.63
N GLN A 78 -12.83 11.83 -1.49
CA GLN A 78 -11.88 12.87 -1.14
C GLN A 78 -10.80 12.95 -2.22
N PHE A 79 -10.38 14.17 -2.56
CA PHE A 79 -9.21 14.37 -3.41
C PHE A 79 -7.96 14.03 -2.61
N GLU A 80 -7.21 13.05 -3.09
CA GLU A 80 -5.95 12.62 -2.51
C GLU A 80 -4.82 12.82 -3.53
N PRO A 81 -3.56 13.01 -3.09
CA PRO A 81 -2.45 13.20 -4.00
C PRO A 81 -2.22 11.94 -4.83
N ASN A 82 -2.37 12.04 -6.16
CA ASN A 82 -2.11 10.89 -7.06
C ASN A 82 -0.64 10.43 -7.05
N THR A 83 0.26 11.22 -6.45
CA THR A 83 1.71 11.01 -6.40
C THR A 83 2.19 10.37 -5.09
N GLU A 84 1.29 9.99 -4.17
CA GLU A 84 1.67 9.47 -2.84
C GLU A 84 2.32 8.07 -2.85
N PHE A 85 2.11 7.29 -3.92
CA PHE A 85 2.61 5.91 -4.03
C PHE A 85 3.64 5.72 -5.15
N THR A 86 4.22 6.79 -5.71
CA THR A 86 5.08 6.67 -6.91
C THR A 86 6.33 5.86 -6.64
N LEU A 87 7.07 6.12 -5.56
CA LEU A 87 8.22 5.32 -5.16
C LEU A 87 7.83 3.87 -4.85
N LEU A 88 6.75 3.67 -4.09
CA LEU A 88 6.30 2.33 -3.72
C LEU A 88 5.96 1.50 -4.97
N ASN A 89 5.21 2.06 -5.92
CA ASN A 89 4.82 1.39 -7.15
C ASN A 89 6.01 0.99 -8.03
N ASP A 90 7.07 1.79 -8.06
CA ASP A 90 8.30 1.45 -8.78
C ASP A 90 9.15 0.39 -8.07
N LEU A 91 9.08 0.32 -6.73
CA LEU A 91 9.81 -0.65 -5.94
C LEU A 91 9.13 -2.02 -5.88
N MET A 92 7.80 -2.09 -5.93
CA MET A 92 7.06 -3.36 -5.81
C MET A 92 7.44 -4.43 -6.85
N PRO A 93 7.70 -4.11 -8.14
CA PRO A 93 8.22 -5.07 -9.12
C PRO A 93 9.59 -5.65 -8.77
N LEU A 94 10.38 -4.95 -7.94
CA LEU A 94 11.72 -5.38 -7.49
C LEU A 94 11.65 -6.23 -6.22
N SER A 95 10.46 -6.44 -5.67
CA SER A 95 10.27 -7.10 -4.38
C SER A 95 10.78 -8.54 -4.36
N ARG A 96 11.24 -8.97 -3.18
CA ARG A 96 11.64 -10.35 -2.92
C ARG A 96 10.72 -10.95 -1.87
N SER A 97 10.13 -12.09 -2.18
CA SER A 97 9.26 -12.79 -1.24
C SER A 97 10.09 -13.57 -0.21
N VAL A 98 9.69 -13.48 1.05
CA VAL A 98 10.19 -14.30 2.16
C VAL A 98 9.02 -15.02 2.82
N ARG A 99 9.33 -16.02 3.65
CA ARG A 99 8.30 -16.70 4.44
C ARG A 99 7.76 -15.72 5.49
N ILE A 100 6.46 -15.77 5.76
CA ILE A 100 5.83 -14.87 6.74
C ILE A 100 6.39 -15.01 8.16
N GLU A 101 6.87 -16.20 8.52
CA GLU A 101 7.51 -16.49 9.81
C GLU A 101 8.91 -15.86 9.93
N GLN A 102 9.51 -15.48 8.81
CA GLN A 102 10.84 -14.89 8.78
C GLN A 102 10.75 -13.39 9.05
N SER A 103 11.04 -13.00 10.29
CA SER A 103 11.03 -11.60 10.75
C SER A 103 12.29 -10.79 10.34
N ARG A 104 13.34 -11.46 9.86
CA ARG A 104 14.59 -10.84 9.42
C ARG A 104 15.08 -11.39 8.08
N TYR A 105 15.63 -10.54 7.23
CA TYR A 105 16.30 -10.95 6.00
C TYR A 105 17.77 -10.53 6.03
N ASP A 106 18.66 -11.52 5.98
CA ASP A 106 20.11 -11.31 6.01
C ASP A 106 20.71 -11.48 4.60
N TYR A 107 21.73 -10.69 4.30
CA TYR A 107 22.50 -10.78 3.06
C TYR A 107 23.99 -10.62 3.32
N ALA A 108 24.81 -11.23 2.46
CA ALA A 108 26.26 -11.11 2.52
C ALA A 108 26.76 -9.97 1.61
N ARG A 109 27.68 -9.18 2.13
CA ARG A 109 28.50 -8.21 1.40
C ARG A 109 29.89 -8.81 1.22
N THR A 110 30.42 -8.74 0.00
CA THR A 110 31.78 -9.20 -0.30
C THR A 110 32.59 -8.06 -0.87
N GLY A 111 33.86 -8.01 -0.53
CA GLY A 111 34.80 -7.14 -1.19
C GLY A 111 36.24 -7.41 -0.80
N GLY A 112 37.12 -6.58 -1.35
CA GLY A 112 38.56 -6.81 -1.35
C GLY A 112 39.07 -7.02 -2.77
N ARG A 113 40.19 -6.36 -3.10
CA ARG A 113 40.94 -6.58 -4.33
C ARG A 113 42.08 -7.53 -4.01
N GLY A 114 42.23 -8.58 -4.80
CA GLY A 114 43.40 -9.45 -4.68
C GLY A 114 44.68 -8.70 -5.05
N TRP A 115 45.81 -9.18 -4.54
CA TRP A 115 47.12 -8.64 -4.89
C TRP A 115 47.59 -9.26 -6.22
N ALA A 116 47.90 -8.40 -7.20
CA ALA A 116 48.63 -8.80 -8.39
C ALA A 116 49.99 -8.08 -8.42
N HIS A 117 51.08 -8.80 -8.68
CA HIS A 117 52.40 -8.22 -8.93
C HIS A 117 52.86 -8.54 -10.36
N THR A 118 53.59 -7.61 -10.96
CA THR A 118 54.24 -7.81 -12.26
C THR A 118 55.71 -8.13 -12.01
N SER A 119 56.22 -9.24 -12.55
CA SER A 119 57.64 -9.59 -12.47
C SER A 119 58.17 -10.02 -13.84
N MET A 120 59.43 -9.68 -14.12
CA MET A 120 60.11 -10.04 -15.37
C MET A 120 60.53 -11.52 -15.40
N SER A 121 60.74 -12.14 -14.23
CA SER A 121 61.22 -13.52 -14.10
C SER A 121 60.13 -14.54 -13.79
N GLY A 122 58.94 -14.13 -13.32
CA GLY A 122 57.86 -15.04 -12.92
C GLY A 122 58.17 -15.95 -11.72
N GLN A 123 59.36 -15.84 -11.11
CA GLN A 123 59.81 -16.73 -10.04
C GLN A 123 59.20 -16.40 -8.67
N VAL A 124 58.63 -15.20 -8.50
CA VAL A 124 57.93 -14.82 -7.28
C VAL A 124 56.51 -15.41 -7.34
N GLY A 125 56.23 -16.37 -6.46
CA GLY A 125 54.94 -17.06 -6.39
C GLY A 125 53.75 -16.12 -6.21
N ALA A 126 52.57 -16.55 -6.67
CA ALA A 126 51.34 -15.77 -6.55
C ALA A 126 50.98 -15.55 -5.07
N ALA A 127 50.70 -14.28 -4.70
CA ALA A 127 50.10 -13.98 -3.41
C ALA A 127 48.66 -14.47 -3.40
N LEU A 128 48.34 -15.40 -2.50
CA LEU A 128 46.99 -15.94 -2.32
C LEU A 128 46.30 -15.14 -1.22
N ASP A 129 45.20 -14.47 -1.56
CA ASP A 129 44.40 -13.69 -0.62
C ASP A 129 42.93 -14.14 -0.65
N ALA A 130 42.29 -14.15 0.52
CA ALA A 130 40.88 -14.53 0.68
C ALA A 130 40.01 -13.29 0.73
N ARG A 131 38.88 -13.28 0.00
CA ARG A 131 37.95 -12.15 0.03
C ARG A 131 37.32 -12.01 1.42
N SER A 132 37.17 -10.76 1.86
CA SER A 132 36.44 -10.44 3.08
C SER A 132 34.92 -10.52 2.86
N TYR A 133 34.20 -11.02 3.86
CA TYR A 133 32.74 -11.09 3.88
C TYR A 133 32.22 -10.42 5.15
N SER A 134 31.17 -9.60 5.02
CA SER A 134 30.38 -9.10 6.15
C SER A 134 28.90 -9.37 5.89
N PHE A 135 28.10 -9.48 6.95
CA PHE A 135 26.65 -9.70 6.85
C PHE A 135 25.92 -8.43 7.31
N ASP A 136 24.81 -8.13 6.66
CA ASP A 136 23.85 -7.09 7.05
C ASP A 136 22.44 -7.58 6.74
N GLY A 137 21.41 -6.93 7.26
CA GLY A 137 20.03 -7.37 7.09
C GLY A 137 19.01 -6.28 7.29
N THR A 138 17.75 -6.64 7.02
CA THR A 138 16.57 -5.80 7.31
C THR A 138 15.53 -6.58 8.09
N MET A 139 14.79 -5.88 8.94
CA MET A 139 13.58 -6.40 9.56
C MET A 139 12.42 -6.42 8.56
N VAL A 140 11.45 -7.31 8.79
CA VAL A 140 10.19 -7.43 8.03
C VAL A 140 9.01 -7.24 8.98
N PRO A 141 8.58 -5.99 9.25
CA PRO A 141 7.45 -5.71 10.13
C PRO A 141 6.11 -6.01 9.46
N ILE A 142 5.09 -6.18 10.30
CA ILE A 142 3.68 -6.28 9.90
C ILE A 142 3.07 -4.88 10.01
N HIS A 143 2.33 -4.49 8.98
CA HIS A 143 1.54 -3.27 8.96
C HIS A 143 0.08 -3.66 8.79
N ASP A 144 -0.77 -3.13 9.66
CA ASP A 144 -2.18 -3.47 9.71
C ASP A 144 -3.06 -2.24 9.85
N SER A 145 -4.28 -2.40 9.34
CA SER A 145 -5.42 -1.50 9.51
C SER A 145 -6.68 -2.36 9.63
N GLY A 146 -7.81 -1.73 9.88
CA GLY A 146 -9.09 -2.43 9.89
C GLY A 146 -10.24 -1.46 9.98
N PHE A 147 -11.38 -1.93 9.50
CA PHE A 147 -12.64 -1.21 9.57
C PHE A 147 -13.70 -2.10 10.20
N LYS A 148 -14.69 -1.44 10.81
CA LYS A 148 -15.81 -2.13 11.46
C LYS A 148 -17.13 -1.43 11.16
N PHE A 149 -18.20 -2.21 11.14
CA PHE A 149 -19.58 -1.74 11.17
C PHE A 149 -20.31 -2.42 12.32
N GLU A 150 -21.14 -1.66 13.02
CA GLU A 150 -21.92 -2.20 14.13
C GLU A 150 -22.97 -3.21 13.64
N TRP A 151 -23.38 -4.15 14.48
CA TRP A 151 -24.36 -5.20 14.07
C TRP A 151 -25.70 -4.63 13.56
N ARG A 152 -26.06 -3.41 14.00
CA ARG A 152 -27.27 -2.67 13.61
C ARG A 152 -26.96 -1.34 12.92
N ASP A 153 -25.80 -1.27 12.27
CA ASP A 153 -25.41 -0.07 11.55
C ASP A 153 -26.49 0.28 10.49
N PRO A 154 -27.03 1.51 10.52
CA PRO A 154 -28.02 1.97 9.55
C PRO A 154 -27.56 1.85 8.09
N ILE A 155 -26.25 1.82 7.83
CA ILE A 155 -25.67 1.64 6.50
C ILE A 155 -26.13 0.32 5.86
N PHE A 156 -26.29 -0.76 6.63
CA PHE A 156 -26.77 -2.04 6.11
C PHE A 156 -28.25 -2.04 5.72
N ASN A 157 -29.03 -1.08 6.22
CA ASN A 157 -30.43 -0.90 5.83
C ASN A 157 -30.56 -0.07 4.54
N SER A 158 -29.45 0.47 4.02
CA SER A 158 -29.41 1.21 2.76
C SER A 158 -29.09 0.27 1.59
N PRO A 159 -29.70 0.46 0.40
CA PRO A 159 -29.29 -0.24 -0.82
C PRO A 159 -27.84 0.08 -1.24
N GLN A 160 -27.21 1.12 -0.67
CA GLN A 160 -25.80 1.47 -0.91
C GLN A 160 -24.81 0.71 -0.01
N ALA A 161 -25.28 -0.19 0.86
CA ALA A 161 -24.43 -0.90 1.83
C ALA A 161 -23.18 -1.56 1.22
N LEU A 162 -23.30 -2.09 0.00
CA LEU A 162 -22.18 -2.71 -0.72
C LEU A 162 -21.14 -1.68 -1.17
N GLN A 163 -21.58 -0.50 -1.62
CA GLN A 163 -20.68 0.58 -2.02
C GLN A 163 -19.93 1.14 -0.81
N SER A 164 -20.62 1.35 0.31
CA SER A 164 -20.00 1.81 1.56
C SER A 164 -18.98 0.80 2.12
N GLN A 165 -19.27 -0.51 2.04
CA GLN A 165 -18.31 -1.54 2.42
C GLN A 165 -17.10 -1.59 1.48
N SER A 166 -17.33 -1.49 0.17
CA SER A 166 -16.24 -1.44 -0.82
C SER A 166 -15.34 -0.22 -0.61
N ASP A 167 -15.94 0.92 -0.26
CA ASP A 167 -15.22 2.15 0.01
C ASP A 167 -14.36 2.04 1.28
N ALA A 168 -14.94 1.54 2.38
CA ALA A 168 -14.20 1.27 3.61
C ALA A 168 -13.07 0.25 3.43
N GLN A 169 -13.30 -0.78 2.61
CA GLN A 169 -12.25 -1.75 2.26
C GLN A 169 -11.11 -1.08 1.51
N ARG A 170 -11.42 -0.24 0.51
CA ARG A 170 -10.40 0.47 -0.25
C ARG A 170 -9.60 1.41 0.64
N GLY A 171 -10.26 2.22 1.47
CA GLY A 171 -9.58 3.13 2.40
C GLY A 171 -8.66 2.37 3.36
N SER A 172 -9.10 1.21 3.89
CA SER A 172 -8.26 0.36 4.74
C SER A 172 -7.03 -0.21 4.01
N VAL A 173 -7.12 -0.49 2.70
CA VAL A 173 -5.97 -0.90 1.88
C VAL A 173 -5.02 0.26 1.63
N GLU A 174 -5.55 1.44 1.29
CA GLU A 174 -4.78 2.67 1.09
C GLU A 174 -4.05 3.09 2.37
N ASP A 175 -4.67 2.97 3.55
CA ASP A 175 -4.02 3.24 4.84
C ASP A 175 -2.80 2.34 5.09
N VAL A 176 -2.89 1.05 4.75
CA VAL A 176 -1.74 0.13 4.85
C VAL A 176 -0.65 0.52 3.86
N GLN A 177 -1.01 0.92 2.63
CA GLN A 177 -0.05 1.41 1.64
C GLN A 177 0.62 2.72 2.09
N ARG A 178 -0.11 3.65 2.70
CA ARG A 178 0.45 4.86 3.30
C ARG A 178 1.42 4.52 4.42
N ARG A 179 1.09 3.52 5.24
CA ARG A 179 2.00 3.05 6.29
C ARG A 179 3.26 2.39 5.72
N TYR A 180 3.17 1.68 4.60
CA TYR A 180 4.34 1.18 3.88
C TYR A 180 5.24 2.32 3.38
N VAL A 181 4.64 3.36 2.79
CA VAL A 181 5.35 4.55 2.33
C VAL A 181 6.02 5.28 3.49
N ASP A 182 5.30 5.53 4.59
CA ASP A 182 5.86 6.15 5.79
C ASP A 182 7.00 5.32 6.38
N TYR A 183 6.88 3.99 6.39
CA TYR A 183 7.98 3.12 6.79
C TYR A 183 9.21 3.27 5.87
N ILE A 184 9.02 3.41 4.55
CA ILE A 184 10.12 3.64 3.60
C ILE A 184 10.83 4.97 3.89
N PHE A 185 10.10 6.08 4.06
CA PHE A 185 10.70 7.40 4.22
C PHE A 185 11.16 7.72 5.65
N SER A 186 10.34 7.40 6.66
CA SER A 186 10.50 7.81 8.06
C SER A 186 10.98 6.69 8.99
N GLY A 187 11.03 5.46 8.50
CA GLY A 187 11.50 4.30 9.25
C GLY A 187 10.46 3.71 10.21
N PHE A 188 10.92 2.79 11.07
CA PHE A 188 10.06 2.17 12.09
C PHE A 188 10.33 2.75 13.48
N ARG A 189 9.32 3.41 14.03
CA ARG A 189 9.36 4.00 15.37
C ARG A 189 8.53 3.20 16.37
N ASP A 190 9.06 3.06 17.58
CA ASP A 190 8.34 2.50 18.71
C ASP A 190 7.30 3.49 19.28
N LYS A 191 6.52 3.04 20.27
CA LYS A 191 5.50 3.89 20.92
C LYS A 191 6.09 5.09 21.68
N ALA A 192 7.38 5.06 21.99
CA ALA A 192 8.09 6.15 22.67
C ALA A 192 8.76 7.12 21.67
N GLY A 193 8.64 6.87 20.37
CA GLY A 193 9.19 7.71 19.29
C GLY A 193 10.64 7.36 18.88
N ASN A 194 11.26 6.35 19.49
CA ASN A 194 12.61 5.90 19.15
C ASN A 194 12.58 4.94 17.96
N PHE A 195 13.68 4.84 17.21
CA PHE A 195 13.79 3.82 16.17
C PHE A 195 13.77 2.43 16.79
N ALA A 196 12.80 1.62 16.37
CA ALA A 196 12.63 0.27 16.87
C ALA A 196 13.80 -0.61 16.41
N VAL A 197 14.38 -1.34 17.36
CA VAL A 197 15.44 -2.31 17.13
C VAL A 197 14.83 -3.70 17.24
N PHE A 198 15.03 -4.52 16.21
CA PHE A 198 14.67 -5.94 16.26
C PHE A 198 15.88 -6.77 15.87
N ASP A 199 16.34 -7.64 16.78
CA ASP A 199 17.48 -8.53 16.55
C ASP A 199 18.76 -7.79 16.10
N GLY A 200 19.00 -6.60 16.67
CA GLY A 200 20.13 -5.75 16.31
C GLY A 200 19.99 -5.00 14.97
N LEU A 201 18.91 -5.22 14.23
CA LEU A 201 18.59 -4.52 13.00
C LEU A 201 17.68 -3.32 13.28
N THR A 202 17.91 -2.23 12.56
CA THR A 202 17.08 -1.02 12.56
C THR A 202 16.83 -0.57 11.13
N TRP A 203 15.71 0.11 10.93
CA TRP A 203 15.43 0.88 9.72
C TRP A 203 14.95 2.28 10.12
N LYS A 204 15.76 3.29 9.81
CA LYS A 204 15.46 4.70 10.17
C LYS A 204 14.77 5.48 9.06
N GLY A 205 14.52 4.85 7.92
CA GLY A 205 13.90 5.49 6.76
C GLY A 205 14.93 6.12 5.83
N LEU A 206 14.52 6.42 4.60
CA LEU A 206 15.41 7.03 3.60
C LEU A 206 15.99 8.37 4.06
N ARG A 207 15.29 9.10 4.93
CA ARG A 207 15.71 10.40 5.46
C ARG A 207 16.86 10.34 6.47
N ASP A 208 16.95 9.25 7.24
CA ASP A 208 17.82 9.20 8.43
C ASP A 208 18.73 7.96 8.50
N ASP A 209 18.51 6.94 7.66
CA ASP A 209 19.23 5.66 7.78
C ASP A 209 20.68 5.77 7.30
N GLU A 210 21.60 5.18 8.08
CA GLU A 210 23.03 5.14 7.76
C GLU A 210 23.36 4.31 6.53
N ARG A 211 22.39 3.55 5.99
CA ARG A 211 22.52 2.84 4.72
C ARG A 211 22.33 3.71 3.50
N VAL A 212 21.79 4.92 3.68
CA VAL A 212 21.49 5.90 2.63
C VAL A 212 22.49 7.05 2.72
N ALA A 213 22.96 7.53 1.57
CA ALA A 213 23.84 8.69 1.54
C ALA A 213 23.01 9.95 1.75
N GLN A 214 23.30 10.68 2.83
CA GLN A 214 22.67 11.95 3.16
C GLN A 214 23.49 13.10 2.55
N ILE A 215 22.89 13.86 1.64
CA ILE A 215 23.54 14.96 0.93
C ILE A 215 22.87 16.29 1.30
N ASP A 216 23.66 17.23 1.82
CA ASP A 216 23.18 18.59 2.09
C ASP A 216 23.11 19.38 0.76
N LEU A 217 21.91 19.87 0.42
CA LEU A 217 21.68 20.76 -0.71
C LEU A 217 21.85 22.24 -0.32
N GLY A 218 21.91 22.55 0.98
CA GLY A 218 22.06 23.89 1.52
C GLY A 218 23.47 24.46 1.37
N ALA A 219 23.70 25.60 2.00
CA ALA A 219 24.93 26.38 1.84
C ALA A 219 26.21 25.64 2.29
N SER A 220 26.10 24.67 3.21
CA SER A 220 27.24 23.87 3.69
C SER A 220 27.57 22.67 2.80
N GLY A 221 26.68 22.32 1.87
CA GLY A 221 26.83 21.20 0.95
C GLY A 221 26.93 21.65 -0.51
N LEU A 222 26.02 21.16 -1.35
CA LEU A 222 26.01 21.46 -2.79
C LEU A 222 25.54 22.89 -3.10
N ASN A 223 25.00 23.62 -2.13
CA ASN A 223 24.53 25.00 -2.24
C ASN A 223 23.66 25.24 -3.47
N ILE A 224 22.65 24.39 -3.64
CA ILE A 224 21.70 24.45 -4.73
C ILE A 224 20.27 24.29 -4.22
N ASP A 225 19.44 25.26 -4.56
CA ASP A 225 18.00 25.23 -4.31
C ASP A 225 17.27 24.96 -5.62
N PHE A 226 16.74 23.74 -5.76
CA PHE A 226 15.97 23.32 -6.93
C PHE A 226 14.54 23.90 -6.95
N THR A 227 14.06 24.47 -5.84
CA THR A 227 12.76 25.15 -5.75
C THR A 227 12.85 26.64 -6.13
N SER A 228 14.06 27.20 -6.17
CA SER A 228 14.25 28.63 -6.40
C SER A 228 13.82 29.06 -7.80
N GLY A 229 12.76 29.87 -7.87
CA GLY A 229 12.35 30.56 -9.09
C GLY A 229 13.39 31.57 -9.61
N THR A 230 14.32 32.00 -8.75
CA THR A 230 15.39 32.95 -9.11
C THR A 230 16.68 32.28 -9.58
N ALA A 231 16.87 30.99 -9.29
CA ALA A 231 18.04 30.27 -9.77
C ALA A 231 18.03 30.19 -11.30
N THR A 232 19.21 30.37 -11.91
CA THR A 232 19.36 30.23 -13.35
C THR A 232 19.27 28.76 -13.74
N SER A 233 18.71 28.48 -14.91
CA SER A 233 18.61 27.12 -15.46
C SER A 233 19.99 26.43 -15.57
N GLN A 234 21.05 27.20 -15.83
CA GLN A 234 22.43 26.70 -15.85
C GLN A 234 22.92 26.32 -14.46
N ALA A 235 22.56 27.09 -13.42
CA ALA A 235 22.90 26.75 -12.04
C ALA A 235 22.16 25.47 -11.59
N ILE A 236 20.87 25.35 -11.90
CA ILE A 236 20.08 24.14 -11.62
C ILE A 236 20.69 22.92 -12.32
N ARG A 237 21.06 23.03 -13.59
CA ARG A 237 21.71 21.95 -14.33
C ARG A 237 23.09 21.59 -13.76
N ALA A 238 23.89 22.58 -13.35
CA ALA A 238 25.19 22.33 -12.72
C ALA A 238 25.03 21.61 -11.37
N GLY A 239 24.04 22.01 -10.57
CA GLY A 239 23.68 21.34 -9.32
C GLY A 239 23.20 19.91 -9.55
N ALA A 240 22.36 19.68 -10.57
CA ALA A 240 21.92 18.33 -10.94
C ALA A 240 23.10 17.42 -11.35
N ILE A 241 24.09 17.95 -12.08
CA ILE A 241 25.33 17.22 -12.41
C ILE A 241 26.10 16.87 -11.14
N ALA A 242 26.26 17.82 -10.21
CA ALA A 242 26.97 17.61 -8.95
C ALA A 242 26.28 16.54 -8.09
N LEU A 243 24.95 16.59 -7.99
CA LEU A 243 24.15 15.62 -7.25
C LEU A 243 24.26 14.21 -7.86
N ARG A 244 24.10 14.09 -9.19
CA ARG A 244 24.28 12.82 -9.91
C ARG A 244 25.67 12.21 -9.68
N ASP A 245 26.70 13.06 -9.66
CA ASP A 245 28.08 12.64 -9.51
C ASP A 245 28.38 12.09 -8.10
N GLN A 246 27.59 12.43 -7.07
CA GLN A 246 27.69 11.80 -5.75
C GLN A 246 27.47 10.28 -5.84
N MET A 247 26.48 9.85 -6.61
CA MET A 247 26.23 8.42 -6.79
C MET A 247 27.24 7.79 -7.75
N ARG A 248 27.47 8.45 -8.89
CA ARG A 248 28.25 7.87 -9.99
C ARG A 248 29.76 7.90 -9.76
N ARG A 249 30.30 9.02 -9.30
CA ARG A 249 31.76 9.24 -9.16
C ARG A 249 32.24 8.99 -7.74
N VAL A 250 31.51 9.47 -6.73
CA VAL A 250 31.94 9.30 -5.33
C VAL A 250 31.65 7.87 -4.86
N ASN A 251 30.44 7.38 -5.11
CA ASN A 251 30.03 6.04 -4.70
C ASN A 251 30.28 4.93 -5.74
N ASN A 252 30.80 5.25 -6.93
CA ASN A 252 31.05 4.29 -8.02
C ASN A 252 29.82 3.43 -8.42
N GLN A 253 28.61 3.95 -8.24
CA GLN A 253 27.38 3.29 -8.65
C GLN A 253 26.93 3.85 -10.00
N TYR A 254 27.04 3.05 -11.06
CA TYR A 254 26.80 3.45 -12.45
C TYR A 254 25.43 3.04 -12.99
N ALA A 255 24.59 2.40 -12.18
CA ALA A 255 23.21 2.09 -12.55
C ALA A 255 22.42 3.37 -12.89
N GLU A 256 21.43 3.22 -13.75
CA GLU A 256 20.51 4.31 -14.09
C GLU A 256 19.74 4.75 -12.85
N GLN A 257 19.64 6.07 -12.67
CA GLN A 257 19.09 6.71 -11.49
C GLN A 257 17.70 7.25 -11.79
N THR A 258 16.71 6.85 -10.98
CA THR A 258 15.38 7.47 -10.96
C THR A 258 15.35 8.47 -9.82
N TRP A 259 14.94 9.70 -10.11
CA TRP A 259 14.88 10.79 -9.17
C TRP A 259 13.44 11.00 -8.75
N TYR A 260 13.17 10.93 -7.46
CA TYR A 260 11.91 11.31 -6.85
C TYR A 260 12.11 12.68 -6.24
N VAL A 261 11.25 13.64 -6.59
CA VAL A 261 11.37 15.03 -6.17
C VAL A 261 10.04 15.52 -5.63
N SER A 262 10.09 16.59 -4.84
CA SER A 262 8.90 17.28 -4.36
C SER A 262 8.13 17.96 -5.51
N GLY A 263 6.85 18.26 -5.27
CA GLY A 263 6.01 19.01 -6.20
C GLY A 263 6.55 20.42 -6.48
N GLU A 264 7.18 21.07 -5.51
CA GLU A 264 7.77 22.40 -5.71
C GLU A 264 8.95 22.35 -6.69
N ILE A 265 9.78 21.31 -6.62
CA ILE A 265 10.89 21.11 -7.56
C ILE A 265 10.36 20.84 -8.96
N ILE A 266 9.40 19.92 -9.12
CA ILE A 266 8.85 19.62 -10.46
C ILE A 266 8.24 20.86 -11.10
N SER A 267 7.49 21.65 -10.35
CA SER A 267 6.92 22.90 -10.86
C SER A 267 8.00 23.88 -11.34
N ASN A 268 9.13 23.98 -10.63
CA ASN A 268 10.25 24.82 -11.07
C ASN A 268 11.00 24.23 -12.28
N LEU A 269 11.08 22.89 -12.39
CA LEU A 269 11.74 22.21 -13.51
C LEU A 269 10.96 22.30 -14.84
N GLU A 270 9.66 22.59 -14.80
CA GLU A 270 8.83 22.84 -15.99
C GLU A 270 9.13 24.17 -16.68
N ARG A 271 9.87 25.07 -16.03
CA ARG A 271 10.30 26.34 -16.64
C ARG A 271 11.18 26.08 -17.86
N TYR A 272 11.15 27.02 -18.80
CA TYR A 272 12.04 26.98 -19.96
C TYR A 272 13.51 27.09 -19.54
N PHE A 273 14.38 26.36 -20.23
CA PHE A 273 15.82 26.40 -19.95
C PHE A 273 16.46 27.72 -20.38
N SER A 274 15.93 28.39 -21.40
CA SER A 274 16.44 29.66 -21.91
C SER A 274 15.29 30.57 -22.30
N ASP A 275 15.35 31.83 -21.85
CA ASP A 275 14.38 32.86 -22.17
C ASP A 275 14.58 33.47 -23.59
N ASN A 276 15.73 33.17 -24.23
CA ASN A 276 16.13 33.81 -25.49
C ASN A 276 15.67 33.06 -26.76
N PHE A 277 15.20 31.82 -26.63
CA PHE A 277 14.71 31.01 -27.74
C PHE A 277 13.70 29.96 -27.23
N GLN A 278 12.93 29.35 -28.13
CA GLN A 278 12.08 28.20 -27.80
C GLN A 278 12.96 27.01 -27.38
N SER A 279 13.32 26.97 -26.11
CA SER A 279 14.09 25.91 -25.49
C SER A 279 13.15 24.86 -24.89
N GLY A 280 13.67 23.66 -24.66
CA GLY A 280 12.98 22.67 -23.83
C GLY A 280 12.87 23.14 -22.38
N THR A 281 12.21 22.34 -21.56
CA THR A 281 12.13 22.61 -20.12
C THR A 281 13.48 22.32 -19.44
N ILE A 282 13.68 22.83 -18.22
CA ILE A 282 14.85 22.46 -17.41
C ILE A 282 14.84 20.95 -17.15
N MET A 283 13.65 20.36 -16.94
CA MET A 283 13.49 18.90 -16.80
C MET A 283 14.07 18.13 -17.99
N ASP A 284 13.76 18.54 -19.22
CA ASP A 284 14.27 17.89 -20.44
C ASP A 284 15.80 17.94 -20.51
N GLU A 285 16.40 19.04 -20.08
CA GLU A 285 17.87 19.19 -20.06
C GLU A 285 18.54 18.35 -18.97
N ILE A 286 17.87 18.10 -17.85
CA ILE A 286 18.35 17.18 -16.82
C ILE A 286 18.21 15.72 -17.28
N LEU A 287 17.10 15.36 -17.94
CA LEU A 287 16.90 14.00 -18.49
C LEU A 287 17.92 13.64 -19.58
N LYS A 288 18.49 14.62 -20.28
CA LYS A 288 19.61 14.41 -21.22
C LYS A 288 20.93 14.05 -20.52
N LEU A 289 21.04 14.21 -19.20
CA LEU A 289 22.26 13.85 -18.47
C LEU A 289 22.42 12.33 -18.40
N THR A 290 23.60 11.84 -18.76
CA THR A 290 23.88 10.40 -18.71
C THR A 290 23.73 9.84 -17.30
N GLY A 291 22.96 8.76 -17.16
CA GLY A 291 22.71 8.07 -15.89
C GLY A 291 21.45 8.51 -15.16
N VAL A 292 20.71 9.52 -15.64
CA VAL A 292 19.36 9.84 -15.16
C VAL A 292 18.34 9.18 -16.09
N ALA A 293 17.52 8.28 -15.58
CA ALA A 293 16.50 7.58 -16.37
C ALA A 293 15.15 8.29 -16.34
N ALA A 294 14.72 8.76 -15.17
CA ALA A 294 13.44 9.43 -15.00
C ALA A 294 13.48 10.37 -13.79
N ILE A 295 12.64 11.41 -13.85
CA ILE A 295 12.32 12.31 -12.74
C ILE A 295 10.82 12.18 -12.50
N LYS A 296 10.42 11.88 -11.26
CA LYS A 296 9.04 11.64 -10.85
C LYS A 296 8.73 12.43 -9.59
N GLU A 297 7.47 12.82 -9.44
CA GLU A 297 7.00 13.45 -8.22
C GLU A 297 6.67 12.40 -7.16
N ASP A 298 6.98 12.67 -5.90
CA ASP A 298 6.47 11.90 -4.76
C ASP A 298 5.97 12.86 -3.68
N SER A 299 4.72 12.69 -3.24
CA SER A 299 4.08 13.63 -2.31
C SER A 299 4.65 13.58 -0.89
N GLN A 300 5.47 12.57 -0.57
CA GLN A 300 6.16 12.51 0.72
C GLN A 300 7.30 13.51 0.85
N LEU A 301 7.81 14.01 -0.28
CA LEU A 301 8.90 14.98 -0.35
C LEU A 301 8.33 16.40 -0.39
N SER A 302 8.94 17.32 0.36
CA SER A 302 8.49 18.71 0.45
C SER A 302 9.64 19.69 0.35
N GLY A 303 9.44 20.82 -0.34
CA GLY A 303 10.47 21.84 -0.44
C GLY A 303 11.65 21.36 -1.28
N ASN A 304 12.89 21.65 -0.87
CA ASN A 304 14.09 21.26 -1.63
C ASN A 304 14.58 19.86 -1.22
N GLU A 305 13.72 18.85 -1.39
CA GLU A 305 14.01 17.45 -1.08
C GLU A 305 13.99 16.56 -2.33
N ILE A 306 15.00 15.71 -2.46
CA ILE A 306 15.20 14.78 -3.58
C ILE A 306 15.66 13.41 -3.05
N VAL A 307 15.04 12.35 -3.53
CA VAL A 307 15.49 10.97 -3.32
C VAL A 307 15.92 10.36 -4.65
N ILE A 308 17.13 9.80 -4.70
CA ILE A 308 17.67 9.17 -5.89
C ILE A 308 17.83 7.68 -5.64
N VAL A 309 17.17 6.90 -6.50
CA VAL A 309 17.13 5.44 -6.39
C VAL A 309 17.48 4.81 -7.73
N PRO A 310 18.48 3.90 -7.78
CA PRO A 310 18.65 3.00 -8.90
C PRO A 310 17.65 1.86 -8.75
N LEU A 311 16.70 1.76 -9.68
CA LEU A 311 15.67 0.72 -9.67
C LEU A 311 16.24 -0.64 -10.07
N SER A 312 17.01 -1.24 -9.16
CA SER A 312 17.62 -2.55 -9.31
C SER A 312 17.47 -3.35 -8.02
N ALA A 313 16.90 -4.55 -8.13
CA ALA A 313 16.72 -5.47 -6.99
C ALA A 313 18.04 -5.88 -6.32
N GLY A 314 19.18 -5.64 -6.99
CA GLY A 314 20.51 -5.81 -6.41
C GLY A 314 20.86 -4.78 -5.33
N VAL A 315 20.26 -3.59 -5.39
CA VAL A 315 20.57 -2.42 -4.55
C VAL A 315 19.48 -2.16 -3.52
N ILE A 316 18.25 -2.01 -3.98
CA ILE A 316 17.08 -1.70 -3.16
C ILE A 316 15.97 -2.66 -3.55
N ALA A 317 15.32 -3.25 -2.56
CA ALA A 317 14.15 -4.08 -2.81
C ALA A 317 13.26 -4.15 -1.56
N PRO A 318 11.93 -4.04 -1.72
CA PRO A 318 11.00 -4.45 -0.69
C PRO A 318 11.14 -5.95 -0.40
N ILE A 319 11.18 -6.31 0.87
CA ILE A 319 11.16 -7.71 1.31
C ILE A 319 9.75 -8.00 1.81
N VAL A 320 9.00 -8.82 1.06
CA VAL A 320 7.57 -9.04 1.29
C VAL A 320 7.36 -10.42 1.90
N GLY A 321 6.89 -10.45 3.15
CA GLY A 321 6.50 -11.70 3.83
C GLY A 321 5.06 -12.11 3.52
N GLN A 322 4.17 -11.12 3.38
CA GLN A 322 2.74 -11.31 3.13
C GLN A 322 2.25 -10.14 2.29
N ALA A 323 1.59 -10.43 1.15
CA ALA A 323 0.92 -9.40 0.35
C ALA A 323 -0.24 -8.77 1.14
N ILE A 324 -0.60 -7.53 0.81
CA ILE A 324 -1.72 -6.85 1.47
C ILE A 324 -3.00 -7.64 1.20
N GLY A 325 -3.67 -8.06 2.26
CA GLY A 325 -4.93 -8.81 2.18
C GLY A 325 -5.90 -8.37 3.27
N THR A 326 -7.19 -8.39 2.96
CA THR A 326 -8.27 -8.10 3.92
C THR A 326 -8.96 -9.39 4.31
N VAL A 327 -9.11 -9.63 5.60
CA VAL A 327 -9.74 -10.82 6.17
C VAL A 327 -10.86 -10.42 7.12
N ALA A 328 -12.01 -11.06 7.00
CA ALA A 328 -13.13 -10.87 7.93
C ALA A 328 -12.86 -11.61 9.25
N SER A 329 -13.10 -10.94 10.37
CA SER A 329 -13.02 -11.57 11.69
C SER A 329 -14.24 -12.47 11.93
N PRO A 330 -14.09 -13.65 12.55
CA PRO A 330 -15.21 -14.49 12.92
C PRO A 330 -16.22 -13.76 13.83
N ARG A 331 -17.51 -14.06 13.64
CA ARG A 331 -18.61 -13.50 14.45
C ARG A 331 -19.18 -14.60 15.36
N PRO A 332 -18.70 -14.73 16.60
CA PRO A 332 -19.12 -15.80 17.50
C PRO A 332 -20.52 -15.60 18.09
N GLU A 333 -21.00 -14.36 18.20
CA GLU A 333 -22.29 -14.03 18.80
C GLU A 333 -23.23 -13.40 17.76
N TYR A 334 -24.54 -13.50 18.01
CA TYR A 334 -25.57 -12.97 17.09
C TYR A 334 -25.51 -11.44 16.94
N ASN A 335 -24.96 -10.74 17.95
CA ASN A 335 -24.77 -9.30 18.00
C ASN A 335 -23.30 -8.88 17.80
N SER A 336 -22.41 -9.79 17.41
CA SER A 336 -21.02 -9.42 17.10
C SER A 336 -20.98 -8.45 15.93
N ASP A 337 -20.18 -7.40 16.04
CA ASP A 337 -19.94 -6.43 14.97
C ASP A 337 -19.30 -7.09 13.74
N TYR A 338 -19.44 -6.42 12.60
CA TYR A 338 -18.76 -6.81 11.37
C TYR A 338 -17.38 -6.15 11.36
N ILE A 339 -16.31 -6.95 11.47
CA ILE A 339 -14.94 -6.44 11.57
C ILE A 339 -14.10 -7.07 10.47
N TRP A 340 -13.35 -6.23 9.76
CA TRP A 340 -12.35 -6.65 8.77
C TRP A 340 -10.99 -6.11 9.17
N ARG A 341 -9.95 -6.92 8.96
CA ARG A 341 -8.57 -6.55 9.19
C ARG A 341 -7.81 -6.63 7.88
N THR A 342 -7.21 -5.51 7.49
CA THR A 342 -6.32 -5.42 6.34
C THR A 342 -4.89 -5.44 6.85
N TRP A 343 -4.05 -6.32 6.33
CA TRP A 343 -2.69 -6.43 6.81
C TRP A 343 -1.75 -6.92 5.73
N GLY A 344 -0.48 -6.61 5.89
CA GLY A 344 0.61 -7.11 5.07
C GLY A 344 1.93 -7.03 5.83
N ALA A 345 2.93 -7.77 5.34
CA ALA A 345 4.26 -7.79 5.96
C ALA A 345 5.29 -7.38 4.92
N MET A 346 5.96 -6.24 5.16
CA MET A 346 6.95 -5.67 4.27
C MET A 346 8.05 -4.95 5.04
N GLY A 347 9.29 -5.29 4.72
CA GLY A 347 10.49 -4.52 5.06
C GLY A 347 11.15 -3.91 3.82
N LEU A 348 12.20 -3.12 4.01
CA LEU A 348 12.97 -2.52 2.92
C LEU A 348 14.44 -2.87 3.06
N MET A 349 14.98 -3.55 2.07
CA MET A 349 16.42 -3.80 1.97
C MET A 349 17.07 -2.68 1.16
N VAL A 350 18.04 -2.01 1.77
CA VAL A 350 18.97 -1.11 1.07
C VAL A 350 20.38 -1.64 1.28
N LYS A 351 21.09 -1.92 0.20
CA LYS A 351 22.45 -2.48 0.27
C LYS A 351 23.51 -1.39 0.16
N GLN A 352 24.54 -1.55 0.99
CA GLN A 352 25.79 -0.82 0.89
C GLN A 352 26.93 -1.76 0.49
N ASP A 353 27.96 -1.20 -0.14
CA ASP A 353 29.22 -1.91 -0.33
C ASP A 353 29.96 -2.11 1.01
N ILE A 354 30.86 -3.09 1.08
CA ILE A 354 31.73 -3.33 2.25
C ILE A 354 32.65 -2.13 2.55
N ASN A 355 32.91 -1.28 1.56
CA ASN A 355 33.67 -0.04 1.70
C ASN A 355 32.78 1.17 2.04
N ASN A 356 31.56 0.96 2.54
CA ASN A 356 30.58 1.99 2.86
C ASN A 356 30.27 2.91 1.67
N LYS A 357 30.13 2.32 0.48
CA LYS A 357 29.62 3.05 -0.70
C LYS A 357 28.12 2.88 -0.80
N TYR A 358 27.46 4.00 -1.06
CA TYR A 358 26.02 4.14 -1.05
C TYR A 358 25.45 4.05 -2.46
N SER A 359 24.32 3.37 -2.60
CA SER A 359 23.62 3.31 -3.88
C SER A 359 22.28 4.05 -3.86
N VAL A 360 21.81 4.48 -2.72
CA VAL A 360 20.61 5.31 -2.57
C VAL A 360 21.03 6.62 -1.93
N ILE A 361 20.50 7.73 -2.43
CA ILE A 361 20.79 9.07 -1.92
C ILE A 361 19.49 9.72 -1.49
N HIS A 362 19.53 10.36 -0.33
CA HIS A 362 18.56 11.36 0.08
C HIS A 362 19.29 12.71 0.15
N ALA A 363 18.73 13.72 -0.49
CA ALA A 363 19.30 15.05 -0.58
C ALA A 363 18.27 16.10 -0.17
N SER A 364 18.65 16.98 0.75
CA SER A 364 17.74 17.94 1.38
C SER A 364 18.49 19.21 1.81
N SER A 365 17.79 20.34 1.93
CA SER A 365 18.34 21.59 2.52
C SER A 365 17.39 22.29 3.46
#